data_AF-A0A529ZFN3-F1
#
_entry.id   AF-A0A529ZFN3-F1
#
_cell.length_a   1.000
_cell.length_b   1.000
_cell.length_c   1.000
_cell.angle_alpha   90.00
_cell.angle_beta   90.00
_cell.angle_gamma   90.00
#
_symmetry.space_group_name_H-M   'P 1'
#
loop_
_entity.id
_entity.type
_entity.pdbx_description
1 polymer ?
#
loop_
_entity_poly.entity_id
_entity_poly.type
_entity_poly.pdbx_seq_one_letter_code
_entity_poly.pdbx_strand_id
1 'polypeptide(L)' 'AGQYSYVPGLTVQKAVAIAGGFTPRANQESVDITRDINGKVMTGRVLTSDPLLPGDTVYVRERLF' A
#
# COMPACT_ATOMS: atom_id res chain seq x y z
N ALA A 1 0.99 0.43 -12.60
CA ALA A 1 0.52 1.50 -11.70
C ALA A 1 -0.93 1.82 -12.05
N GLY A 2 -1.76 2.16 -11.07
CA GLY A 2 -3.16 2.49 -11.26
C GLY A 2 -3.71 3.24 -10.05
N GLN A 3 -4.80 3.97 -10.22
CA GLN A 3 -5.48 4.71 -9.15
C GLN A 3 -6.83 4.05 -8.85
N TYR A 4 -7.17 3.92 -7.57
CA TYR A 4 -8.46 3.42 -7.12
C TYR A 4 -9.10 4.41 -6.16
N SER A 5 -10.43 4.46 -6.17
CA SER A 5 -11.19 5.27 -5.22
C SER A 5 -11.07 4.66 -3.82
N TYR A 6 -10.82 5.51 -2.83
CA TYR A 6 -10.77 5.11 -1.44
C TYR A 6 -12.15 4.63 -0.96
N VAL A 7 -12.16 3.57 -0.15
CA VAL A 7 -13.35 3.07 0.55
C VAL A 7 -13.05 3.05 2.04
N PRO A 8 -13.96 3.50 2.93
CA PRO A 8 -13.75 3.39 4.37
C PRO A 8 -13.40 1.96 4.81
N GLY A 9 -12.36 1.81 5.63
CA GLY A 9 -11.87 0.50 6.06
C GLY A 9 -11.01 -0.23 5.02
N LEU A 10 -10.48 0.49 4.03
CA LEU A 10 -9.48 0.00 3.08
C LEU A 10 -8.14 -0.21 3.78
N THR A 11 -7.62 -1.44 3.72
CA THR A 11 -6.26 -1.79 4.15
C THR A 11 -5.36 -1.97 2.93
N VAL A 12 -4.05 -2.00 3.15
CA VAL A 12 -3.08 -2.34 2.09
C VAL A 12 -3.46 -3.63 1.38
N GLN A 13 -3.75 -4.69 2.13
CA GLN A 13 -4.12 -5.99 1.57
C GLN A 13 -5.35 -5.90 0.65
N LYS A 14 -6.39 -5.17 1.07
CA LYS A 14 -7.59 -4.97 0.24
C LYS A 14 -7.28 -4.14 -1.01
N ALA A 15 -6.46 -3.10 -0.90
CA ALA A 15 -6.07 -2.28 -2.04
C ALA A 15 -5.28 -3.07 -3.08
N VAL A 16 -4.37 -3.95 -2.65
CA VAL A 16 -3.65 -4.85 -3.55
C VAL A 16 -4.61 -5.85 -4.21
N ALA A 17 -5.59 -6.40 -3.47
CA ALA A 17 -6.60 -7.28 -4.07
C ALA A 17 -7.42 -6.57 -5.16
N ILE A 18 -7.83 -5.32 -4.93
CA ILE A 18 -8.50 -4.48 -5.94
C ILE A 18 -7.58 -4.24 -7.15
N ALA A 19 -6.27 -4.10 -6.92
CA ALA A 19 -5.27 -3.90 -7.96
C ALA A 19 -4.92 -5.16 -8.77
N GLY A 20 -5.57 -6.30 -8.52
CA GLY A 20 -5.32 -7.57 -9.22
C GLY A 20 -4.51 -8.59 -8.42
N GLY A 21 -4.26 -8.33 -7.13
CA GLY A 21 -3.57 -9.25 -6.23
C GLY A 21 -2.05 -9.10 -6.20
N PHE A 22 -1.43 -9.79 -5.25
CA PHE A 22 0.02 -9.86 -5.14
C PHE A 22 0.62 -10.71 -6.28
N THR A 23 1.77 -10.28 -6.80
CA THR A 23 2.57 -11.15 -7.66
C THR A 23 3.19 -12.28 -6.81
N PRO A 24 3.58 -13.42 -7.42
CA PRO A 24 4.19 -14.54 -6.69
C PRO A 24 5.47 -14.19 -5.92
N ARG A 25 6.16 -13.11 -6.31
CA ARG A 25 7.40 -12.64 -5.67
C ARG A 25 7.19 -11.45 -4.73
N ALA A 26 5.97 -10.95 -4.60
CA ALA A 26 5.70 -9.80 -3.73
C ALA A 26 5.93 -10.13 -2.25
N ASN A 27 6.41 -9.15 -1.50
CA ASN A 27 6.38 -9.17 -0.05
C ASN A 27 4.93 -8.95 0.42
N GLN A 28 4.37 -9.94 1.10
CA GLN A 28 2.99 -9.92 1.59
C GLN A 28 2.88 -9.54 3.08
N GLU A 29 4.02 -9.37 3.76
CA GLU A 29 4.09 -8.97 5.16
C GLU A 29 4.05 -7.45 5.31
N SER A 30 4.85 -6.74 4.50
CA SER A 30 5.01 -5.29 4.59
C SER A 30 5.12 -4.60 3.24
N VAL A 31 4.64 -3.36 3.20
CA VAL A 31 4.72 -2.46 2.05
C VAL A 31 5.30 -1.13 2.47
N ASP A 32 5.78 -0.37 1.50
CA ASP A 32 6.15 1.03 1.72
C ASP A 32 4.96 1.92 1.29
N ILE A 33 4.52 2.81 2.17
CA ILE A 33 3.51 3.83 1.88
C ILE A 33 4.19 5.18 1.79
N THR A 34 3.89 5.94 0.74
CA THR A 34 4.19 7.37 0.65
C THR A 34 2.92 8.18 0.86
N ARG A 35 2.96 9.16 1.77
CA ARG A 35 1.85 10.02 2.16
C ARG A 35 2.31 11.47 2.31
N ASP A 36 1.46 12.42 1.92
CA ASP A 36 1.60 13.83 2.34
C ASP A 36 0.97 14.03 3.72
N ILE A 37 1.78 14.50 4.67
CA ILE A 37 1.33 14.89 6.00
C ILE A 37 1.65 16.37 6.18
N ASN A 38 0.63 17.23 6.10
CA ASN A 38 0.73 18.68 6.28
C ASN A 38 1.76 19.34 5.35
N GLY A 39 1.77 18.97 4.07
CA GLY A 39 2.68 19.49 3.04
C GLY A 39 4.05 18.83 3.02
N LYS A 40 4.26 17.78 3.83
CA LYS A 40 5.50 17.01 3.87
C LYS A 40 5.25 15.59 3.38
N VAL A 41 5.88 15.24 2.26
CA VAL A 41 5.89 13.87 1.76
C VAL A 41 6.78 13.00 2.63
N MET A 42 6.22 11.91 3.16
CA MET A 42 6.93 10.93 3.97
C MET A 42 6.69 9.53 3.44
N THR A 43 7.72 8.70 3.45
CA THR A 43 7.63 7.27 3.14
C THR A 43 7.90 6.45 4.39
N GLY A 44 7.06 5.46 4.67
CA GLY A 44 7.18 4.58 5.81
C GLY A 44 6.83 3.14 5.46
N ARG A 45 7.41 2.19 6.20
CA ARG A 45 7.08 0.78 6.08
C ARG A 45 5.96 0.42 7.04
N VAL A 46 4.96 -0.27 6.54
CA VAL A 46 3.76 -0.67 7.30
C VAL A 46 3.43 -2.13 7.03
N LEU A 47 2.61 -2.73 7.88
CA LEU A 47 2.08 -4.07 7.65
C LEU A 47 0.98 -4.04 6.58
N THR A 48 0.76 -5.17 5.90
CA THR A 48 -0.32 -5.27 4.91
C THR A 48 -1.73 -5.21 5.53
N SER A 49 -1.83 -5.40 6.84
CA SER A 49 -3.06 -5.20 7.62
C SER A 49 -3.40 -3.72 7.88
N ASP A 50 -2.43 -2.82 7.73
CA ASP A 50 -2.60 -1.43 8.15
C ASP A 50 -3.57 -0.68 7.23
N PRO A 51 -4.35 0.26 7.79
CA PRO A 51 -5.31 1.04 7.03
C PRO A 51 -4.62 2.02 6.10
N LEU A 52 -5.18 2.18 4.91
CA LEU A 52 -4.82 3.27 3.99
C LEU A 52 -5.61 4.53 4.33
N LEU A 53 -5.02 5.68 4.01
CA LEU A 53 -5.68 6.97 4.00
C LEU A 53 -5.81 7.48 2.55
N PRO A 54 -6.74 8.43 2.31
CA PRO A 54 -6.83 9.11 1.03
C PRO A 54 -5.48 9.74 0.64
N GLY A 55 -5.08 9.56 -0.62
CA GLY A 55 -3.83 10.09 -1.15
C GLY A 55 -2.60 9.21 -0.93
N ASP A 56 -2.73 8.07 -0.23
CA ASP A 56 -1.63 7.12 -0.08
C ASP A 56 -1.18 6.55 -1.43
N THR A 57 0.13 6.47 -1.61
CA THR A 57 0.75 5.67 -2.67
C THR A 57 1.36 4.42 -2.04
N VAL A 58 0.96 3.25 -2.52
CA VAL A 58 1.42 1.95 -2.02
C VAL A 58 2.47 1.36 -2.95
N TYR A 59 3.63 1.01 -2.40
CA TYR A 59 4.70 0.32 -3.10
C TYR A 59 4.95 -1.06 -2.49
N VAL A 60 4.72 -2.10 -3.30
CA VAL A 60 4.93 -3.49 -2.93
C VAL A 60 6.28 -3.96 -3.45
N ARG A 61 7.20 -4.27 -2.55
CA ARG A 61 8.54 -4.77 -2.90
C ARG A 61 8.50 -6.25 -3.23
N GLU A 62 9.50 -6.73 -3.97
CA GLU A 62 9.76 -8.16 -4.07
C GLU A 62 10.37 -8.69 -2.75
N ARG A 63 10.14 -9.97 -2.44
CA ARG A 63 10.77 -10.65 -1.29
C ARG A 63 12.25 -10.92 -1.58
N LEU A 64 13.07 -10.83 -0.55
CA LEU A 64 14.46 -11.27 -0.60
C LEU A 64 14.47 -12.75 -0.20
N PHE A 65 14.62 -13.60 -1.23
CA PHE A 65 14.66 -15.08 -1.20
C PHE A 65 13.43 -15.81 -0.63
#